data_AF-A0AAJ1NJD8-F1
#
_entry.id   AF-A0AAJ1NJD8-F1
#
_cell.length_a   1.000
_cell.length_b   1.000
_cell.length_c   1.000
_cell.angle_alpha   90.00
_cell.angle_beta   90.00
_cell.angle_gamma   90.00
#
_symmetry.space_group_name_H-M   'P 1'
#
loop_
_entity.id
_entity.type
_entity.pdbx_description
1 polymer ?
#
loop_
_entity_poly.entity_id
_entity_poly.type
_entity_poly.pdbx_seq_one_letter_code
_entity_poly.pdbx_strand_id
1 'polypeptide(L)' 'MTETVTVKTEGTTLSTLLARHYRMVFAGMVAKTFALNQDLARSGPYLPVGRTVTVMTPAEMAAEGAASRPVIDLFE' A
#
# COMPACT_ATOMS: atom_id res chain seq x y z
N MET A 1 10.79 10.13 0.06
CA MET A 1 11.12 9.16 1.12
C MET A 1 10.18 7.95 1.12
N THR A 2 10.71 6.78 1.46
CA THR A 2 9.95 5.53 1.63
C THR A 2 9.86 5.15 3.11
N GLU A 3 8.83 4.40 3.48
CA GLU A 3 8.67 3.83 4.82
C GLU A 3 8.35 2.33 4.74
N THR A 4 8.42 1.65 5.88
CA THR A 4 8.18 0.20 5.97
C THR A 4 6.92 -0.09 6.77
N VAL A 5 6.04 -0.90 6.18
CA VAL A 5 4.77 -1.31 6.78
C VAL A 5 4.76 -2.81 6.97
N THR A 6 4.52 -3.27 8.20
CA THR A 6 4.38 -4.69 8.50
C THR A 6 2.94 -5.15 8.30
N VAL A 7 2.75 -6.28 7.62
CA VAL A 7 1.46 -6.92 7.45
C VAL A 7 1.03 -7.55 8.78
N LYS A 8 -0.05 -7.02 9.38
CA LYS A 8 -0.53 -7.46 10.70
C LYS A 8 -1.64 -8.51 10.65
N THR A 9 -2.34 -8.63 9.54
CA THR A 9 -3.58 -9.41 9.44
C THR A 9 -3.54 -10.36 8.26
N GLU A 10 -4.00 -11.59 8.45
CA GLU A 10 -4.13 -12.58 7.37
C GLU A 10 -5.15 -12.14 6.32
N GLY A 11 -5.01 -12.65 5.09
CA GLY A 11 -5.90 -12.30 3.98
C GLY A 11 -5.78 -10.84 3.50
N THR A 12 -4.75 -10.12 3.93
CA THR A 12 -4.52 -8.73 3.52
C THR A 12 -3.90 -8.67 2.13
N THR A 13 -4.55 -7.95 1.21
CA THR A 13 -3.96 -7.60 -0.09
C THR A 13 -3.16 -6.29 0.01
N LEU A 14 -2.27 -6.03 -0.96
CA LEU A 14 -1.47 -4.80 -0.98
C LEU A 14 -2.33 -3.53 -1.03
N SER A 15 -3.39 -3.54 -1.83
CA SER A 15 -4.33 -2.40 -1.93
C SER A 15 -5.05 -2.16 -0.60
N THR A 16 -5.50 -3.24 0.07
CA THR A 16 -6.14 -3.14 1.39
C THR A 16 -5.17 -2.63 2.46
N LEU A 17 -3.92 -3.10 2.45
CA LEU A 17 -2.88 -2.65 3.38
C LEU A 17 -2.66 -1.14 3.26
N LEU A 18 -2.45 -0.66 2.04
CA LEU A 18 -2.18 0.75 1.74
C LEU A 18 -3.39 1.64 2.08
N ALA A 19 -4.60 1.21 1.69
CA ALA A 19 -5.83 1.93 1.97
C ALA A 19 -6.09 2.08 3.48
N ARG A 20 -5.86 1.03 4.27
CA ARG A 20 -6.03 1.09 5.73
C ARG A 20 -4.93 1.88 6.42
N HIS A 21 -3.69 1.73 5.96
CA HIS A 21 -2.53 2.39 6.57
C HIS A 21 -2.58 3.91 6.38
N TYR A 22 -2.91 4.38 5.18
CA TYR A 22 -2.93 5.81 4.85
C TYR A 22 -4.32 6.45 4.89
N ARG A 23 -5.40 5.67 5.04
CA ARG A 23 -6.80 6.12 4.90
C ARG A 23 -7.08 6.88 3.59
N MET A 24 -6.21 6.69 2.60
CA MET A 24 -6.19 7.38 1.31
C MET A 24 -5.56 6.47 0.27
N VAL A 25 -6.06 6.52 -0.96
CA VAL A 25 -5.52 5.77 -2.09
C VAL A 25 -5.03 6.74 -3.15
N PHE A 26 -3.81 6.53 -3.63
CA PHE A 26 -3.27 7.29 -4.77
C PHE A 26 -3.26 6.43 -6.03
N ALA A 27 -3.54 7.06 -7.17
CA ALA A 27 -3.41 6.41 -8.46
C ALA A 27 -1.97 5.88 -8.66
N GLY A 28 -1.84 4.61 -9.06
CA GLY A 28 -0.54 3.98 -9.31
C GLY A 28 0.25 3.57 -8.06
N MET A 29 -0.27 3.79 -6.85
CA MET A 29 0.42 3.45 -5.60
C MET A 29 0.81 1.97 -5.52
N VAL A 30 -0.11 1.07 -5.86
CA VAL A 30 0.12 -0.38 -5.87
C VAL A 30 1.27 -0.76 -6.81
N ALA A 31 1.29 -0.20 -8.03
CA ALA A 31 2.33 -0.48 -9.02
C ALA A 31 3.70 0.01 -8.54
N LYS A 32 3.77 1.20 -7.93
CA LYS A 32 5.02 1.74 -7.35
C LYS A 32 5.50 0.90 -6.17
N THR A 33 4.60 0.46 -5.30
CA THR A 33 4.94 -0.46 -4.22
C THR A 33 5.46 -1.79 -4.75
N PHE A 34 4.90 -2.35 -5.84
CA PHE A 34 5.46 -3.54 -6.47
C PHE A 34 6.84 -3.30 -7.09
N ALA A 35 7.08 -2.13 -7.68
CA ALA A 35 8.40 -1.77 -8.21
C ALA A 35 9.48 -1.73 -7.11
N LEU A 36 9.11 -1.29 -5.91
CA LEU A 36 9.98 -1.25 -4.73
C LEU A 36 10.18 -2.62 -4.06
N ASN A 37 9.27 -3.57 -4.27
CA ASN A 37 9.32 -4.89 -3.63
C ASN A 37 9.00 -5.98 -4.68
N GLN A 38 9.95 -6.19 -5.60
CA GLN A 38 9.76 -7.10 -6.74
C GLN A 38 9.46 -8.55 -6.33
N ASP A 39 9.90 -8.96 -5.13
CA ASP A 39 9.62 -10.27 -4.55
C ASP A 39 8.14 -10.45 -4.13
N LEU A 40 7.41 -9.36 -3.84
CA LEU A 40 6.01 -9.46 -3.43
C LEU A 40 5.13 -10.03 -4.54
N ALA A 41 5.44 -9.76 -5.80
CA ALA A 41 4.71 -10.31 -6.94
C ALA A 41 4.75 -11.85 -6.98
N ARG A 42 5.76 -12.48 -6.36
CA ARG A 42 5.89 -13.94 -6.26
C ARG A 42 5.05 -14.54 -5.13
N SER A 43 4.63 -13.72 -4.18
CA SER A 43 3.90 -14.15 -2.98
C SER A 43 2.41 -14.44 -3.26
N GLY A 44 1.93 -14.08 -4.46
CA GLY A 44 0.52 -14.15 -4.82
C GLY A 44 -0.28 -12.93 -4.38
N PRO A 45 -1.62 -12.98 -4.49
CA PRO A 45 -2.49 -11.82 -4.25
C PRO A 45 -2.62 -11.44 -2.76
N TYR A 46 -2.32 -12.38 -1.84
CA TYR A 46 -2.39 -12.16 -0.40
C TYR A 46 -1.00 -12.09 0.21
N LEU A 47 -0.80 -11.10 1.07
CA LEU A 47 0.49 -10.89 1.73
C LEU A 47 0.61 -11.77 2.97
N PRO A 48 1.76 -12.45 3.18
CA PRO A 48 1.99 -13.20 4.40
C PRO A 48 2.09 -12.28 5.62
N VAL A 49 1.54 -12.70 6.76
CA VAL A 49 1.62 -11.96 8.02
C VAL A 49 3.06 -11.87 8.50
N GLY A 50 3.42 -10.74 9.12
CA GLY A 50 4.78 -10.46 9.56
C GLY A 50 5.72 -10.01 8.45
N ARG A 51 5.27 -10.01 7.18
CA ARG A 51 6.05 -9.46 6.06
C ARG A 51 6.15 -7.95 6.18
N THR A 52 7.35 -7.43 5.93
CA THR A 52 7.61 -6.00 5.81
C THR A 52 7.52 -5.57 4.35
N VAL A 53 6.73 -4.54 4.07
CA VAL A 53 6.52 -3.97 2.73
C VAL A 53 7.06 -2.54 2.72
N THR A 54 7.93 -2.23 1.76
CA THR A 54 8.44 -0.87 1.57
C THR A 54 7.48 -0.07 0.70
N VAL A 55 6.99 1.06 1.18
CA VAL A 55 5.99 1.88 0.52
C VAL A 55 6.49 3.32 0.38
N MET A 56 6.01 4.05 -0.63
CA MET A 56 6.26 5.49 -0.72
C MET A 56 5.31 6.24 0.20
N THR A 57 5.81 7.29 0.85
CA THR A 57 4.96 8.11 1.72
C THR A 57 3.92 8.89 0.89
N PRO A 58 2.77 9.24 1.48
CA PRO A 58 1.74 10.03 0.81
C PRO A 58 2.24 11.36 0.26
N ALA A 59 3.18 12.01 0.95
CA ALA A 59 3.77 13.28 0.52
C ALA A 59 4.53 13.13 -0.81
N GLU A 60 5.26 12.03 -0.99
CA GLU A 60 6.00 11.75 -2.23
C GLU A 60 5.06 11.35 -3.35
N MET A 61 4.05 10.55 -3.04
CA MET A 61 3.00 10.21 -3.99
C MET A 61 2.28 11.47 -4.51
N ALA A 62 2.02 12.44 -3.63
CA ALA A 62 1.45 13.73 -4.00
C ALA A 62 2.42 14.60 -4.82
N ALA A 63 3.72 14.63 -4.45
CA ALA A 63 4.75 15.36 -5.19
C ALA A 63 4.92 14.85 -6.62
N GLU A 64 4.71 13.55 -6.85
CA GLU A 64 4.69 12.94 -8.18
C GLU A 64 3.38 13.17 -8.95
N GLY A 65 2.48 14.00 -8.43
CA GLY A 65 1.22 14.37 -9.09
C GLY A 65 0.18 13.25 -9.09
N ALA A 66 0.30 12.24 -8.23
CA ALA A 66 -0.68 11.16 -8.19
C ALA A 66 -2.02 11.67 -7.63
N ALA A 67 -3.10 11.43 -8.37
CA ALA A 67 -4.45 11.76 -7.91
C ALA A 67 -4.79 10.95 -6.65
N SER A 68 -5.21 11.63 -5.59
CA SER A 68 -5.62 11.02 -4.34
C SER A 68 -7.13 10.88 -4.25
N ARG A 69 -7.60 9.79 -3.62
CA ARG A 69 -9.01 9.56 -3.28
C ARG A 69 -9.09 9.14 -1.81
N PRO A 70 -9.99 9.74 -1.02
CA PRO A 70 -10.20 9.31 0.36
C PRO A 70 -10.78 7.89 0.37
N VAL A 71 -10.38 7.09 1.35
CA VAL A 71 -11.05 5.81 1.64
C VAL A 71 -12.29 6.13 2.46
N ILE A 72 -13.46 5.82 1.91
CA ILE A 72 -14.74 5.97 2.62
C ILE A 72 -15.10 4.60 3.18
N ASP A 73 -15.22 4.52 4.50
CA ASP A 73 -15.88 3.38 5.15
C ASP A 73 -17.39 3.67 5.21
N LEU A 74 -18.21 2.68 4.86
CA LEU A 74 -19.66 2.83 4.85
C LEU A 74 -20.25 2.77 6.27
N PHE A 75 -19.49 2.25 7.24
CA PHE A 75 -19.95 1.93 8.58
C PHE A 75 -19.11 2.54 9.73
N GLU A 76 -18.12 3.39 9.43
CA GLU A 76 -17.46 4.26 10.44
C GLU A 76 -18.10 5.65 10.51
#